data_AF-A0A2G9YCF8-F1
#
_entry.id   AF-A0A2G9YCF8-F1
#
_cell.length_a   1.000
_cell.length_b   1.000
_cell.length_c   1.000
_cell.angle_alpha   90.00
_cell.angle_beta   90.00
_cell.angle_gamma   90.00
#
_symmetry.space_group_name_H-M   'P 1'
#
loop_
_entity.id
_entity.type
_entity.pdbx_description
1 polymer ?
#
loop_
_entity_poly.entity_id
_entity_poly.type
_entity_poly.pdbx_seq_one_letter_code
_entity_poly.pdbx_strand_id
1 'polypeptide(L)'
;MVPEIVTEIKRLAGGKGLISIMEVCGTHTVAVYRSGLPNLLPSNLRLIAGPGCPVCVTSEEDLYAFCLLSRAKEVIVTTFGDLLRVPASGTSLEKERVKGADVRLIYSPIDSLVIAKENPDKKVVLLGIGFETTAAPIAATI
;
A
#
# COMPACT_ATOMS: atom_id res chain seq x y z
N MET A 1 13.16 -29.45 5.48
CA MET A 1 13.22 -28.20 4.67
C MET A 1 13.44 -26.92 5.49
N VAL A 2 12.47 -26.37 6.26
CA VAL A 2 12.71 -25.09 7.00
C VAL A 2 13.87 -25.20 8.03
N PRO A 3 13.98 -26.26 8.84
CA PRO A 3 15.10 -26.41 9.78
C PRO A 3 16.48 -26.56 9.10
N GLU A 4 16.52 -27.17 7.91
CA GLU A 4 17.75 -27.30 7.10
C GLU A 4 18.21 -25.92 6.62
N ILE A 5 17.28 -25.09 6.13
CA ILE A 5 17.58 -23.73 5.67
C ILE A 5 18.10 -22.86 6.83
N VAL A 6 17.47 -22.92 8.01
CA VAL A 6 17.93 -22.16 9.18
C VAL A 6 19.33 -22.60 9.61
N THR A 7 19.61 -23.89 9.58
CA THR A 7 20.94 -24.43 9.89
C THR A 7 21.98 -23.90 8.90
N GLU A 8 21.65 -23.90 7.61
CA GLU A 8 22.55 -23.40 6.59
C GLU A 8 22.79 -21.88 6.68
N ILE A 9 21.75 -21.10 7.00
CA ILE A 9 21.88 -19.66 7.26
C ILE A 9 22.85 -19.42 8.42
N LYS A 10 22.72 -20.18 9.52
CA LYS A 10 23.64 -20.07 10.68
C LYS A 10 25.08 -20.40 10.30
N ARG A 11 25.29 -21.45 9.49
CA ARG A 11 26.61 -21.84 8.98
C ARG A 11 27.24 -20.74 8.12
N LEU A 12 26.46 -20.17 7.19
CA LEU A 12 26.92 -19.14 6.25
C LEU A 12 27.13 -17.76 6.90
N ALA A 13 26.40 -17.46 7.97
CA ALA A 13 26.56 -16.23 8.74
C ALA A 13 27.67 -16.32 9.80
N GLY A 14 28.12 -17.53 10.15
CA GLY A 14 29.18 -17.76 11.12
C GLY A 14 30.49 -17.08 10.72
N GLY A 15 31.15 -16.43 11.70
CA GLY A 15 32.42 -15.74 11.49
C GLY A 15 32.33 -14.43 10.70
N LYS A 16 31.14 -14.01 10.27
CA LYS A 16 30.92 -12.72 9.60
C LYS A 16 30.54 -11.64 10.61
N GLY A 17 30.82 -10.39 10.24
CA GLY A 17 30.34 -9.20 10.94
C GLY A 17 28.81 -9.04 10.86
N LEU A 18 28.32 -7.85 11.19
CA LEU A 18 26.89 -7.55 11.09
C LEU A 18 26.41 -7.61 9.64
N ILE A 19 25.36 -8.39 9.39
CA ILE A 19 24.68 -8.53 8.10
C ILE A 19 23.30 -7.91 8.22
N SER A 20 22.98 -6.97 7.33
CA SER A 20 21.67 -6.32 7.24
C SER A 20 21.04 -6.66 5.92
N ILE A 21 19.85 -7.28 5.95
CA ILE A 21 19.06 -7.60 4.77
C ILE A 21 17.77 -6.77 4.87
N MET A 22 17.52 -5.94 3.86
CA MET A 22 16.30 -5.15 3.78
C MET A 22 15.36 -5.76 2.75
N GLU A 23 14.09 -5.90 3.14
CA GLU A 23 12.99 -6.16 2.21
C GLU A 23 12.17 -4.89 2.01
N VAL A 24 11.50 -4.77 0.86
CA VAL A 24 10.69 -3.60 0.48
C VAL A 24 9.29 -4.01 0.02
N CYS A 25 8.71 -5.01 0.68
CA CYS A 25 7.38 -5.52 0.37
C CYS A 25 6.63 -5.79 1.67
N GLY A 26 5.54 -5.04 1.93
CA GLY A 26 4.74 -5.24 3.13
C GLY A 26 4.26 -6.68 3.35
N THR A 27 4.03 -7.44 2.28
CA THR A 27 3.68 -8.87 2.36
C THR A 27 4.83 -9.72 2.90
N HIS A 28 6.08 -9.42 2.52
CA HIS A 28 7.25 -10.06 3.13
C HIS A 28 7.40 -9.67 4.60
N THR A 29 7.21 -8.39 4.96
CA THR A 29 7.21 -7.95 6.35
C THR A 29 6.23 -8.80 7.18
N VAL A 30 4.97 -8.91 6.75
CA VAL A 30 3.95 -9.70 7.43
C VAL A 30 4.34 -11.17 7.52
N ALA A 31 4.84 -11.77 6.44
CA ALA A 31 5.24 -13.18 6.42
C ALA A 31 6.42 -13.46 7.38
N VAL A 32 7.42 -12.58 7.40
CA VAL A 32 8.61 -12.69 8.27
C VAL A 32 8.20 -12.64 9.74
N TYR A 33 7.40 -11.66 10.15
CA TYR A 33 7.01 -11.52 11.55
C TYR A 33 5.99 -12.57 11.98
N ARG A 34 5.02 -12.92 11.13
CA ARG A 34 4.01 -13.95 11.43
C ARG A 34 4.62 -15.34 11.60
N SER A 35 5.69 -15.64 10.87
CA SER A 35 6.41 -16.92 10.99
C SER A 35 7.39 -16.96 12.17
N GLY A 36 7.66 -15.82 12.84
CA GLY A 36 8.67 -15.74 13.89
C GLY A 36 10.10 -15.94 13.37
N LEU A 37 10.33 -15.80 12.06
CA LEU A 37 11.64 -16.00 11.43
C LEU A 37 12.78 -15.25 12.12
N PRO A 38 12.63 -13.98 12.57
CA PRO A 38 13.70 -13.27 13.26
C PRO A 38 14.25 -14.01 14.49
N ASN A 39 13.41 -14.79 15.20
CA ASN A 39 13.82 -15.55 16.38
C ASN A 39 14.68 -16.78 16.03
N LEU A 40 14.70 -17.20 14.76
CA LEU A 40 15.45 -18.36 14.28
C LEU A 40 16.82 -17.97 13.70
N LEU A 41 17.03 -16.69 13.39
CA LEU A 41 18.23 -16.16 12.75
C LEU A 41 19.35 -15.92 13.76
N PRO A 42 20.63 -15.99 13.33
CA PRO A 42 21.76 -15.66 14.19
C PRO A 42 21.76 -14.16 14.55
N SER A 43 22.30 -13.81 15.72
CA SER A 43 22.26 -12.44 16.27
C SER A 43 23.01 -11.39 15.43
N ASN A 44 23.94 -11.82 14.58
CA ASN A 44 24.64 -10.96 13.63
C ASN A 44 23.87 -10.72 12.32
N LEU A 45 22.67 -11.28 12.16
CA LEU A 45 21.83 -11.07 10.98
C LEU A 45 20.57 -10.30 11.36
N ARG A 46 20.37 -9.13 10.75
CA ARG A 46 19.20 -8.29 10.91
C ARG A 46 18.36 -8.29 9.65
N LEU A 47 17.05 -8.52 9.82
CA LEU A 47 16.06 -8.23 8.80
C LEU A 47 15.49 -6.84 9.04
N ILE A 48 15.52 -6.00 8.01
CA ILE A 48 15.04 -4.62 8.04
C ILE A 48 13.79 -4.54 7.16
N ALA A 49 12.69 -4.05 7.73
CA ALA A 49 11.52 -3.68 6.96
C ALA A 49 11.75 -2.30 6.33
N GLY A 50 11.87 -2.27 5.01
CA GLY A 50 12.03 -1.06 4.22
C GLY A 50 10.69 -0.41 3.85
N PRO A 51 10.70 0.61 2.97
CA PRO A 51 9.51 1.35 2.55
C PRO A 51 8.64 0.55 1.56
N GLY A 52 8.15 -0.63 1.96
CA GLY A 52 7.41 -1.56 1.11
C GLY A 52 5.90 -1.36 1.05
N CYS A 53 5.39 -0.22 1.52
CA CYS A 53 3.97 0.11 1.58
C CYS A 53 3.72 1.40 0.80
N PRO A 54 3.11 1.34 -0.42
CA PRO A 54 2.93 2.52 -1.27
C PRO A 54 2.07 3.60 -0.60
N VAL A 55 1.04 3.18 0.15
CA VAL A 55 0.18 4.09 0.92
C VAL A 55 0.96 4.82 2.00
N CYS A 56 1.82 4.10 2.72
CA CYS A 56 2.58 4.64 3.85
C CYS A 56 3.66 5.64 3.42
N VAL A 57 4.09 5.59 2.15
CA VAL A 57 5.08 6.50 1.56
C VAL A 57 4.46 7.58 0.67
N THR A 58 3.12 7.62 0.57
CA THR A 58 2.42 8.70 -0.12
C THR A 58 2.56 9.98 0.70
N SER A 59 2.86 11.09 0.03
CA SER A 59 3.06 12.38 0.70
C SER A 59 1.77 12.86 1.39
N GLU A 60 1.91 13.59 2.51
CA GLU A 60 0.73 14.15 3.18
C GLU A 60 0.03 15.17 2.27
N GLU A 61 0.79 15.90 1.47
CA GLU A 61 0.30 16.88 0.50
C GLU A 61 -0.63 16.22 -0.54
N ASP A 62 -0.24 15.07 -1.10
CA ASP A 62 -1.07 14.33 -2.06
C ASP A 62 -2.33 13.76 -1.40
N LEU A 63 -2.20 13.17 -0.21
CA LEU A 63 -3.34 12.65 0.55
C LEU A 63 -4.35 13.76 0.87
N TYR A 64 -3.87 14.94 1.23
CA TYR A 64 -4.72 16.09 1.48
C TYR A 64 -5.36 16.59 0.19
N ALA A 65 -4.63 16.64 -0.92
CA ALA A 65 -5.16 16.99 -2.23
C ALA A 65 -6.30 16.03 -2.66
N PHE A 66 -6.19 14.73 -2.38
CA PHE A 66 -7.26 13.76 -2.63
C PHE A 66 -8.52 14.07 -1.80
N CYS A 67 -8.34 14.44 -0.54
CA CYS A 67 -9.45 14.87 0.31
C CYS A 67 -10.11 16.15 -0.24
N LEU A 68 -9.33 17.13 -0.68
CA LEU A 68 -9.84 18.34 -1.32
C LEU A 68 -10.61 18.03 -2.60
N LEU A 69 -10.07 17.17 -3.47
CA LEU A 69 -10.71 16.74 -4.71
C LEU A 69 -12.08 16.10 -4.45
N SER A 70 -12.18 15.27 -3.41
CA SER A 70 -13.45 14.58 -3.06
C SER A 70 -14.59 15.53 -2.68
N ARG A 71 -14.30 16.78 -2.33
CA ARG A 71 -15.32 17.78 -1.95
C ARG A 71 -16.04 18.39 -3.16
N ALA A 72 -15.51 18.22 -4.38
CA ALA A 72 -16.13 18.71 -5.59
C ALA A 72 -17.38 17.88 -5.92
N LYS A 73 -18.55 18.52 -6.05
CA LYS A 73 -19.85 17.84 -6.20
C LYS A 73 -19.98 17.08 -7.53
N GLU A 74 -19.23 17.48 -8.54
CA GLU A 74 -19.17 16.84 -9.85
C GLU A 74 -18.17 15.68 -9.91
N VAL A 75 -17.43 15.40 -8.83
CA VAL A 75 -16.39 14.37 -8.79
C VAL A 75 -16.88 13.15 -8.01
N ILE A 76 -16.59 11.96 -8.55
CA ILE A 76 -16.63 10.70 -7.83
C ILE A 76 -15.19 10.24 -7.67
N VAL A 77 -14.70 10.16 -6.44
CA VAL A 77 -13.37 9.62 -6.15
C VAL A 77 -13.47 8.11 -5.99
N THR A 78 -12.62 7.38 -6.70
CA THR A 78 -12.50 5.92 -6.56
C THR A 78 -11.13 5.58 -5.99
N THR A 79 -11.09 4.67 -5.01
CA THR A 79 -9.87 4.32 -4.29
C THR A 79 -9.91 2.89 -3.78
N PHE A 80 -8.74 2.29 -3.61
CA PHE A 80 -8.59 1.07 -2.82
C PHE A 80 -8.81 1.36 -1.33
N GLY A 81 -9.14 0.30 -0.57
CA GLY A 81 -9.57 0.43 0.83
C GLY A 81 -8.47 0.78 1.83
N ASP A 82 -7.21 0.52 1.48
CA ASP A 82 -6.04 0.86 2.28
C ASP A 82 -5.83 2.38 2.42
N LEU A 83 -6.18 3.17 1.41
CA LEU A 83 -6.05 4.62 1.41
C LEU A 83 -7.19 5.34 2.16
N LEU A 84 -8.35 4.70 2.32
CA LEU A 84 -9.59 5.36 2.78
C LEU A 84 -9.44 6.06 4.15
N ARG A 85 -8.67 5.43 5.06
CA ARG A 85 -8.54 5.87 6.46
C ARG A 85 -7.26 6.62 6.76
N VAL A 86 -6.41 6.83 5.75
CA VAL A 86 -5.12 7.48 5.96
C VAL A 86 -5.37 8.95 6.32
N PRO A 87 -4.84 9.42 7.47
CA PRO A 87 -5.02 10.79 7.89
C PRO A 87 -4.18 11.75 7.03
N ALA A 88 -4.74 12.92 6.72
CA ALA A 88 -4.03 14.02 6.06
C ALA A 88 -4.59 15.35 6.53
N SER A 89 -3.74 16.21 7.11
CA SER A 89 -4.10 17.56 7.59
C SER A 89 -5.41 17.59 8.41
N GLY A 90 -5.56 16.66 9.34
CA GLY A 90 -6.71 16.55 10.24
C GLY A 90 -7.97 15.87 9.66
N THR A 91 -7.98 15.52 8.38
CA THR A 91 -9.07 14.78 7.72
C THR A 91 -8.63 13.43 7.15
N SER A 92 -9.52 12.73 6.45
CA SER A 92 -9.26 11.53 5.65
C SER A 92 -10.38 11.35 4.61
N LEU A 93 -10.18 10.51 3.60
CA LEU A 93 -11.23 10.19 2.62
C LEU A 93 -12.48 9.60 3.28
N GLU A 94 -12.33 8.78 4.33
CA GLU A 94 -13.44 8.28 5.14
C GLU A 94 -14.24 9.43 5.79
N LYS A 95 -13.54 10.41 6.38
CA LYS A 95 -14.20 11.57 7.00
C LYS A 95 -14.90 12.44 5.97
N GLU A 96 -14.29 12.66 4.80
CA GLU A 96 -14.93 13.42 3.72
C GLU A 96 -16.16 12.67 3.18
N ARG A 97 -16.11 11.34 3.06
CA ARG A 97 -17.26 10.51 2.70
C ARG A 97 -18.42 10.66 3.69
N VAL A 98 -18.13 10.68 4.99
CA VAL A 98 -19.15 10.93 6.05
C VAL A 98 -19.75 12.33 5.94
N LYS A 99 -19.00 13.32 5.45
CA LYS A 99 -19.49 14.68 5.17
C LYS A 99 -20.27 14.80 3.85
N GLY A 100 -20.45 13.71 3.11
CA GLY A 100 -21.22 13.65 1.87
C GLY A 100 -20.41 13.70 0.58
N ALA A 101 -19.07 13.59 0.64
CA ALA A 101 -18.27 13.37 -0.56
C ALA A 101 -18.58 12.00 -1.19
N ASP A 102 -18.65 11.93 -2.52
CA ASP A 102 -18.84 10.66 -3.24
C ASP A 102 -17.48 9.95 -3.41
N VAL A 103 -17.10 9.18 -2.39
CA VAL A 103 -15.90 8.34 -2.38
C VAL A 103 -16.30 6.87 -2.41
N ARG A 104 -15.93 6.16 -3.47
CA ARG A 104 -16.28 4.76 -3.71
C ARG A 104 -15.06 3.86 -3.60
N LEU A 105 -15.24 2.74 -2.91
CA LEU A 105 -14.24 1.69 -2.80
C LEU A 105 -14.27 0.81 -4.04
N ILE A 106 -13.10 0.48 -4.56
CA ILE A 106 -12.92 -0.43 -5.69
C ILE A 106 -11.94 -1.54 -5.32
N TYR A 107 -12.00 -2.64 -6.07
CA TYR A 107 -11.06 -3.75 -5.95
C TYR A 107 -10.21 -3.92 -7.22
N SER A 108 -10.64 -3.31 -8.33
CA SER A 108 -9.91 -3.26 -9.59
C SER A 108 -10.02 -1.87 -10.23
N PRO A 109 -8.98 -1.37 -10.93
CA PRO A 109 -9.09 -0.13 -11.72
C PRO A 109 -10.22 -0.15 -12.76
N ILE A 110 -10.62 -1.33 -13.24
CA ILE A 110 -11.75 -1.50 -14.17
C ILE A 110 -13.07 -1.04 -13.53
N ASP A 111 -13.22 -1.20 -12.22
CA ASP A 111 -14.43 -0.77 -11.50
C ASP A 111 -14.64 0.74 -11.65
N SER A 112 -13.57 1.55 -11.70
CA SER A 112 -13.64 2.99 -11.94
C SER A 112 -14.20 3.32 -13.33
N LEU A 113 -13.86 2.52 -14.36
CA LEU A 113 -14.41 2.69 -15.71
C LEU A 113 -15.90 2.34 -15.76
N VAL A 114 -16.32 1.29 -15.06
CA VAL A 114 -17.74 0.92 -14.94
C VAL A 114 -18.52 2.06 -14.27
N ILE A 115 -18.01 2.56 -13.14
CA ILE A 115 -18.59 3.70 -12.43
C ILE A 115 -18.68 4.93 -13.34
N ALA A 116 -17.64 5.21 -14.13
CA ALA A 116 -17.65 6.32 -15.09
C ALA A 116 -18.74 6.18 -16.16
N LYS A 117 -18.92 4.96 -16.70
CA LYS A 117 -19.96 4.69 -17.70
C LYS A 117 -21.37 4.85 -17.13
N GLU A 118 -21.57 4.52 -15.85
CA GLU A 118 -22.85 4.65 -15.16
C GLU A 118 -23.16 6.08 -14.70
N ASN A 119 -22.16 6.96 -14.63
CA ASN A 119 -22.28 8.34 -14.14
C ASN A 119 -21.72 9.33 -15.18
N PRO A 120 -22.32 9.42 -16.39
CA PRO A 120 -21.75 10.17 -17.52
C PRO A 120 -21.70 11.69 -17.30
N ASP A 121 -22.46 12.21 -16.32
CA ASP A 121 -22.47 13.62 -15.91
C ASP A 121 -21.42 13.97 -14.85
N LYS A 122 -20.64 12.97 -14.39
CA LYS A 122 -19.64 13.11 -13.33
C LYS A 122 -18.23 12.88 -13.84
N LYS A 123 -17.27 13.49 -13.16
CA LYS A 123 -15.84 13.19 -13.32
C LYS A 123 -15.45 12.08 -12.36
N VAL A 124 -15.14 10.90 -12.87
CA VAL A 124 -14.66 9.79 -12.05
C VAL A 124 -13.13 9.82 -12.01
N VAL A 125 -12.56 9.92 -10.80
CA VAL A 125 -11.11 9.99 -10.61
C VAL A 125 -10.64 8.81 -9.77
N LEU A 126 -9.75 8.00 -10.34
CA LEU A 126 -9.04 6.95 -9.63
C LEU A 126 -7.79 7.53 -8.95
N LEU A 127 -7.69 7.34 -7.63
CA LEU A 127 -6.46 7.64 -6.89
C LEU A 127 -5.41 6.57 -7.17
N GLY A 128 -4.54 6.84 -8.14
CA GLY A 128 -3.54 5.89 -8.64
C GLY A 128 -2.32 5.72 -7.71
N ILE A 129 -2.54 5.37 -6.45
CA ILE A 129 -1.47 5.07 -5.50
C ILE A 129 -1.09 3.59 -5.60
N GLY A 130 0.20 3.33 -5.75
CA GLY A 130 0.72 1.97 -5.77
C GLY A 130 2.11 1.88 -6.38
N PHE A 131 2.78 0.77 -6.10
CA PHE A 131 4.02 0.39 -6.78
C PHE A 131 3.73 -0.31 -8.12
N GLU A 132 4.73 -0.89 -8.75
CA GLU A 132 4.67 -1.45 -10.11
C GLU A 132 3.49 -2.44 -10.29
N THR A 133 3.22 -3.26 -9.27
CA THR A 133 2.13 -4.25 -9.29
C THR A 133 0.73 -3.64 -9.38
N THR A 134 0.55 -2.42 -8.87
CA THR A 134 -0.72 -1.68 -8.96
C THR A 134 -0.71 -0.72 -10.15
N ALA A 135 0.44 -0.16 -10.51
CA ALA A 135 0.58 0.71 -11.68
C ALA A 135 0.25 -0.03 -12.98
N ALA A 136 0.66 -1.29 -13.14
CA ALA A 136 0.39 -2.09 -14.33
C ALA A 136 -1.12 -2.26 -14.65
N PRO A 137 -1.99 -2.72 -13.73
CA PRO A 137 -3.43 -2.81 -14.01
C PRO A 137 -4.09 -1.43 -14.18
N ILE A 138 -3.59 -0.37 -13.54
CA ILE A 138 -4.08 1.00 -13.79
C ILE A 138 -3.77 1.41 -15.23
N ALA A 139 -2.53 1.19 -15.69
CA ALA A 139 -2.12 1.51 -17.05
C ALA A 139 -2.96 0.78 -18.11
N ALA A 140 -3.42 -0.44 -17.82
CA ALA A 140 -4.31 -1.18 -18.71
C ALA A 140 -5.72 -0.57 -18.87
N THR A 141 -6.06 0.45 -18.06
CA THR A 141 -7.37 1.15 -18.07
C THR A 141 -7.32 2.57 -18.63
N ILE A 142 -6.16 3.01 -19.12
CA ILE A 142 -5.91 4.33 -19.73
C ILE A 142 -5.68 4.15 -21.23
#